data_AF-A0A7C5NPC6-F1
#
_entry.id   AF-A0A7C5NPC6-F1
#
_cell.length_a   1.000
_cell.length_b   1.000
_cell.length_c   1.000
_cell.angle_alpha   90.00
_cell.angle_beta   90.00
_cell.angle_gamma   90.00
#
_symmetry.space_group_name_H-M   'P 1'
#
loop_
_entity.id
_entity.type
_entity.pdbx_description
1 polymer ?
#
loop_
_entity_poly.entity_id
_entity_poly.type
_entity_poly.pdbx_seq_one_letter_code
_entity_poly.pdbx_strand_id
1 'polypeptide(L)'
;MQKSRLIEVLKSFNKKDFRDFRKFVRSPYFNQREDVVVLFDYLAEQLSLTKAKKLSKTVVFNKVFPEEKYNEKKISYTMSFLYNNIKEFLANQEFMMNPLNKQLYLSKALRKRGLNRQFESEIKGAENILEKSELRQMDFHYLDYCVHEEKYNYSISQSRQEAEQFQILTDKLTVFFIANKLRHACASLSHKSLSEVQLKQDLLPEVLKHVETNDYTHLADVSIYYHSYKALTSSTSNANFEQL
;
A
#
# COMPACT_ATOMS: atom_id res chain seq x y z
N MET A 1 25.79 17.81 -0.65
CA MET A 1 24.75 16.79 -0.41
C MET A 1 23.58 16.87 -1.41
N GLN A 2 23.66 17.66 -2.48
CA GLN A 2 22.55 17.89 -3.43
C GLN A 2 22.08 16.66 -4.24
N LYS A 3 22.96 15.67 -4.43
CA LYS A 3 22.66 14.40 -5.13
C LYS A 3 22.41 13.23 -4.17
N SER A 4 22.12 13.50 -2.89
CA SER A 4 21.77 12.43 -1.96
C SER A 4 20.31 12.02 -2.16
N ARG A 5 20.02 10.73 -1.93
CA ARG A 5 18.65 10.19 -1.90
C ARG A 5 17.72 11.00 -0.98
N LEU A 6 18.27 11.53 0.11
CA LEU A 6 17.55 12.43 1.02
C LEU A 6 17.01 13.68 0.32
N ILE A 7 17.86 14.37 -0.45
CA ILE A 7 17.44 15.60 -1.15
C ILE A 7 16.50 15.28 -2.32
N GLU A 8 16.70 14.15 -2.98
CA GLU A 8 15.81 13.67 -4.04
C GLU A 8 14.38 13.46 -3.53
N VAL A 9 14.21 12.75 -2.41
CA VAL A 9 12.89 12.55 -1.79
C VAL A 9 12.29 13.85 -1.28
N LEU A 10 13.08 14.71 -0.62
CA LEU A 10 12.55 16.00 -0.15
C LEU A 10 12.13 16.93 -1.31
N LYS A 11 12.65 16.74 -2.53
CA LYS A 11 12.20 17.49 -3.70
C LYS A 11 10.87 17.00 -4.26
N SER A 12 10.46 15.76 -3.99
CA SER A 12 9.14 15.28 -4.39
C SER A 12 8.01 15.74 -3.46
N PHE A 13 8.35 16.25 -2.28
CA PHE A 13 7.38 16.71 -1.29
C PHE A 13 6.63 17.96 -1.78
N ASN A 14 5.30 17.91 -1.69
CA ASN A 14 4.45 19.08 -1.86
C ASN A 14 4.35 19.89 -0.54
N LYS A 15 3.63 21.02 -0.56
CA LYS A 15 3.45 21.89 0.62
C LYS A 15 2.76 21.19 1.80
N LYS A 16 1.87 20.23 1.54
CA LYS A 16 1.21 19.42 2.58
C LYS A 16 2.21 18.44 3.18
N ASP A 17 3.00 17.75 2.37
CA ASP A 17 3.99 16.78 2.83
C ASP A 17 5.02 17.42 3.75
N PHE A 18 5.57 18.58 3.38
CA PHE A 18 6.48 19.34 4.24
C PHE A 18 5.85 19.70 5.59
N ARG A 19 4.57 20.07 5.61
CA ARG A 19 3.84 20.45 6.83
C ARG A 19 3.56 19.26 7.74
N ASP A 20 3.15 18.14 7.17
CA ASP A 20 2.79 16.94 7.92
C ASP A 20 4.06 16.22 8.41
N PHE A 21 5.09 16.14 7.57
CA PHE A 21 6.39 15.62 7.99
C PHE A 21 7.04 16.49 9.07
N ARG A 22 6.84 17.82 9.05
CA ARG A 22 7.28 18.71 10.13
C ARG A 22 6.70 18.29 11.50
N LYS A 23 5.42 17.90 11.54
CA LYS A 23 4.79 17.39 12.76
C LYS A 23 5.34 16.01 13.13
N PHE A 24 5.51 15.14 12.13
CA PHE A 24 6.03 13.78 12.32
C PHE A 24 7.45 13.78 12.92
N VAL A 25 8.39 14.52 12.31
CA VAL A 25 9.81 14.55 12.76
C VAL A 25 10.00 15.21 14.13
N ARG A 26 9.04 16.00 14.58
CA ARG A 26 9.00 16.59 15.93
C ARG A 26 8.26 15.74 16.96
N SER A 27 7.59 14.67 16.53
CA SER A 27 6.86 13.79 17.43
C SER A 27 7.86 12.96 18.25
N PRO A 28 7.84 13.03 19.59
CA PRO A 28 8.71 12.22 20.45
C PRO A 28 8.54 10.72 20.27
N TYR A 29 7.40 10.29 19.72
CA TYR A 29 7.13 8.89 19.39
C TYR A 29 7.97 8.40 18.19
N PHE A 30 8.23 9.26 17.20
CA PHE A 30 8.97 8.90 15.99
C PHE A 30 10.43 9.38 16.02
N ASN A 31 10.72 10.48 16.70
CA ASN A 31 12.04 11.05 16.73
C ASN A 31 12.32 11.75 18.08
N GLN A 32 13.46 11.40 18.69
CA GLN A 32 13.93 12.01 19.93
C GLN A 32 15.16 12.91 19.71
N ARG A 33 15.61 13.05 18.46
CA ARG A 33 16.84 13.74 18.09
C ARG A 33 16.57 15.15 17.58
N GLU A 34 16.99 16.15 18.35
CA GLU A 34 16.83 17.55 17.96
C GLU A 34 17.66 17.93 16.73
N ASP A 35 18.87 17.37 16.59
CA ASP A 35 19.72 17.63 15.42
C ASP A 35 19.08 17.21 14.09
N VAL A 36 18.24 16.17 14.12
CA VAL A 36 17.43 15.73 12.96
C VAL A 36 16.33 16.74 12.64
N VAL A 37 15.69 17.33 13.66
CA VAL A 37 14.67 18.39 13.49
C VAL A 37 15.31 19.63 12.87
N VAL A 38 16.44 20.09 13.43
CA VAL A 38 17.18 21.27 12.93
C VAL A 38 17.64 21.05 11.49
N LEU A 39 18.15 19.85 11.17
CA LEU A 39 18.53 19.49 9.80
C LEU A 39 17.33 19.58 8.86
N PHE A 40 16.17 19.01 9.24
CA PHE A 40 14.97 19.07 8.41
C PHE A 40 14.51 20.50 8.16
N ASP A 41 14.41 21.33 9.19
CA ASP A 41 13.94 22.71 9.04
C ASP A 41 14.83 23.53 8.12
N TYR A 42 16.16 23.37 8.27
CA TYR A 42 17.10 24.01 7.37
C TYR A 42 16.91 23.56 5.92
N LEU A 43 16.79 22.25 5.68
CA LEU A 43 16.60 21.72 4.33
C LEU A 43 15.25 22.16 3.72
N ALA A 44 14.17 22.16 4.50
CA ALA A 44 12.86 22.61 4.06
C ALA A 44 12.87 24.08 3.64
N GLU A 45 13.55 24.94 4.41
CA GLU A 45 13.74 26.35 4.05
C GLU A 45 14.55 26.48 2.74
N GLN A 46 15.69 25.80 2.63
CA GLN A 46 16.55 25.94 1.45
C GLN A 46 15.90 25.40 0.16
N LEU A 47 15.09 24.35 0.26
CA LEU A 47 14.36 23.80 -0.89
C LEU A 47 13.23 24.73 -1.35
N SER A 48 12.59 25.46 -0.43
CA SER A 48 11.56 26.46 -0.78
C SER A 48 12.12 27.68 -1.52
N LEU A 49 13.39 28.03 -1.27
CA LEU A 49 14.02 29.25 -1.80
C LEU A 49 14.75 29.06 -3.14
N THR A 50 14.69 27.87 -3.75
CA THR A 50 15.34 27.54 -5.04
C THR A 50 16.85 27.86 -5.10
N LYS A 51 17.53 27.96 -3.94
CA LYS A 51 18.97 28.33 -3.85
C LYS A 51 19.84 27.11 -3.61
N ALA A 52 20.25 26.44 -4.70
CA ALA A 52 21.09 25.24 -4.64
C ALA A 52 22.41 25.43 -3.86
N LYS A 53 23.03 26.62 -3.91
CA LYS A 53 24.38 26.88 -3.34
C LYS A 53 24.50 26.64 -1.81
N LYS A 54 23.40 26.54 -1.05
CA LYS A 54 23.41 26.40 0.43
C LYS A 54 23.32 24.94 0.95
N LEU A 55 23.46 23.95 0.07
CA LEU A 55 23.38 22.51 0.39
C LEU A 55 24.74 21.79 0.38
N SER A 56 25.84 22.49 0.67
CA SER A 56 27.13 21.82 0.93
C SER A 56 27.12 21.18 2.33
N LYS A 57 27.83 20.06 2.52
CA LYS A 57 27.81 19.36 3.82
C LYS A 57 28.37 20.23 4.95
N THR A 58 29.41 21.02 4.66
CA THR A 58 30.04 21.94 5.61
C THR A 58 29.09 23.04 6.07
N VAL A 59 28.35 23.68 5.15
CA VAL A 59 27.38 24.73 5.52
C VAL A 59 26.25 24.14 6.36
N VAL A 60 25.74 22.98 5.95
CA VAL A 60 24.66 22.30 6.69
C VAL A 60 25.16 21.87 8.08
N PHE A 61 26.37 21.32 8.18
CA PHE A 61 26.97 20.95 9.45
C PHE A 61 27.02 22.13 10.41
N ASN A 62 27.53 23.28 9.98
CA ASN A 62 27.63 24.47 10.84
C ASN A 62 26.26 25.01 11.26
N LYS A 63 25.20 24.74 10.50
CA LYS A 63 23.84 25.12 10.90
C LYS A 63 23.24 24.16 11.93
N VAL A 64 23.52 22.86 11.79
CA VAL A 64 22.99 21.81 12.68
C VAL A 64 23.80 21.71 13.98
N PHE A 65 25.11 21.93 13.91
CA PHE A 65 26.07 21.82 15.02
C PHE A 65 26.95 23.09 15.07
N PRO A 66 26.39 24.25 15.46
CA PRO A 66 27.08 25.54 15.35
C PRO A 66 28.35 25.68 16.19
N GLU A 67 28.47 24.91 17.28
CA GLU A 67 29.60 24.99 18.22
C GLU A 67 30.65 23.89 17.98
N GLU A 68 30.45 23.04 16.97
CA GLU A 68 31.33 21.88 16.72
C GLU A 68 32.21 22.08 15.50
N LYS A 69 33.41 21.48 15.55
CA LYS A 69 34.25 21.34 14.36
C LYS A 69 33.62 20.36 13.39
N TYR A 70 33.74 20.65 12.10
CA TYR A 70 33.19 19.83 11.03
C TYR A 70 33.52 18.34 11.22
N ASN A 71 32.48 17.51 11.28
CA ASN A 71 32.59 16.07 11.39
C ASN A 71 31.72 15.37 10.33
N GLU A 72 32.38 14.81 9.32
CA GLU A 72 31.74 14.11 8.19
C GLU A 72 30.84 12.96 8.65
N LYS A 73 31.28 12.19 9.65
CA LYS A 73 30.51 11.04 10.17
C LYS A 73 29.24 11.53 10.85
N LYS A 74 29.34 12.57 11.68
CA LYS A 74 28.20 13.10 12.44
C LYS A 74 27.09 13.64 11.54
N ILE A 75 27.43 14.46 10.53
CA ILE A 75 26.41 14.93 9.57
C ILE A 75 25.84 13.79 8.74
N SER A 76 26.68 12.84 8.30
CA SER A 76 26.20 11.69 7.53
C SER A 76 25.26 10.81 8.35
N TYR A 77 25.52 10.60 9.65
CA TYR A 77 24.58 9.93 10.54
C TYR A 77 23.27 10.71 10.67
N THR A 78 23.33 12.02 10.93
CA THR A 78 22.13 12.86 11.08
C THR A 78 21.27 12.82 9.82
N MET A 79 21.89 12.86 8.63
CA MET A 79 21.20 12.68 7.35
C MET A 79 20.54 11.31 7.22
N SER A 80 21.23 10.23 7.63
CA SER A 80 20.67 8.87 7.60
C SER A 80 19.46 8.74 8.53
N PHE A 81 19.51 9.33 9.73
CA PHE A 81 18.37 9.37 10.65
C PHE A 81 17.20 10.14 10.05
N LEU A 82 17.45 11.32 9.48
CA LEU A 82 16.41 12.08 8.80
C LEU A 82 15.79 11.29 7.64
N TYR A 83 16.63 10.61 6.84
CA TYR A 83 16.15 9.79 5.74
C TYR A 83 15.31 8.59 6.21
N ASN A 84 15.65 7.98 7.34
CA ASN A 84 14.83 6.93 7.95
C ASN A 84 13.47 7.47 8.40
N ASN A 85 13.43 8.62 9.08
CA ASN A 85 12.17 9.28 9.46
C ASN A 85 11.29 9.59 8.24
N ILE A 86 11.88 10.01 7.13
CA ILE A 86 11.13 10.25 5.88
C ILE A 86 10.53 8.96 5.32
N LYS A 87 11.29 7.85 5.30
CA LYS A 87 10.76 6.56 4.85
C LYS A 87 9.58 6.10 5.72
N GLU A 88 9.71 6.22 7.04
CA GLU A 88 8.62 5.89 7.96
C GLU A 88 7.41 6.78 7.73
N PHE A 89 7.61 8.09 7.56
CA PHE A 89 6.53 9.02 7.25
C PHE A 89 5.79 8.64 5.95
N LEU A 90 6.53 8.38 4.87
CA LEU A 90 5.95 8.00 3.58
C LEU A 90 5.17 6.68 3.68
N ALA A 91 5.74 5.66 4.34
CA ALA A 91 5.05 4.40 4.57
C ALA A 91 3.77 4.59 5.40
N ASN A 92 3.81 5.46 6.42
CA ASN A 92 2.63 5.79 7.21
C ASN A 92 1.57 6.55 6.38
N GLN A 93 1.97 7.48 5.49
CA GLN A 93 1.02 8.17 4.61
C GLN A 93 0.31 7.17 3.68
N GLU A 94 1.07 6.33 2.96
CA GLU A 94 0.52 5.31 2.06
C GLU A 94 -0.40 4.35 2.81
N PHE A 95 0.01 3.88 3.99
CA PHE A 95 -0.82 3.01 4.82
C PHE A 95 -2.16 3.67 5.18
N MET A 96 -2.14 4.95 5.52
CA MET A 96 -3.31 5.71 5.96
C MET A 96 -4.21 6.19 4.81
N MET A 97 -3.78 6.09 3.54
CA MET A 97 -4.60 6.45 2.38
C MET A 97 -5.82 5.56 2.22
N ASN A 98 -5.73 4.29 2.60
CA ASN A 98 -6.86 3.37 2.61
C ASN A 98 -7.44 3.24 4.03
N PRO A 99 -8.66 3.75 4.30
CA PRO A 99 -9.29 3.65 5.62
C PRO A 99 -9.39 2.22 6.15
N LEU A 100 -9.52 1.23 5.25
CA LEU A 100 -9.63 -0.18 5.61
C LEU A 100 -8.35 -0.71 6.26
N ASN A 101 -7.16 -0.24 5.84
CA ASN A 101 -5.89 -0.63 6.45
C ASN A 101 -5.89 -0.31 7.95
N LYS A 102 -6.24 0.93 8.30
CA LYS A 102 -6.29 1.36 9.69
C LYS A 102 -7.27 0.52 10.50
N GLN A 103 -8.47 0.31 9.96
CA GLN A 103 -9.54 -0.44 10.62
C GLN A 103 -9.16 -1.91 10.86
N LEU A 104 -8.58 -2.55 9.85
CA LEU A 104 -8.10 -3.93 9.92
C LEU A 104 -6.97 -4.09 10.93
N TYR A 105 -5.97 -3.20 10.91
CA TYR A 105 -4.84 -3.29 11.85
C TYR A 105 -5.24 -2.97 13.29
N LEU A 106 -6.22 -2.08 13.49
CA LEU A 106 -6.83 -1.86 14.80
C LEU A 106 -7.54 -3.13 15.29
N SER A 107 -8.36 -3.76 14.45
CA SER A 107 -9.03 -5.03 14.76
C SER A 107 -8.01 -6.11 15.15
N LYS A 108 -6.95 -6.28 14.33
CA LYS A 108 -5.81 -7.17 14.64
C LYS A 108 -5.18 -6.88 16.00
N ALA A 109 -4.97 -5.60 16.31
CA ALA A 109 -4.38 -5.16 17.57
C ALA A 109 -5.28 -5.47 18.78
N LEU A 110 -6.61 -5.34 18.62
CA LEU A 110 -7.60 -5.61 19.67
C LEU A 110 -7.75 -7.12 19.93
N ARG A 111 -7.84 -7.94 18.88
CA ARG A 111 -7.88 -9.41 19.03
C ARG A 111 -6.65 -9.92 19.76
N LYS A 112 -5.45 -9.49 19.36
CA LYS A 112 -4.20 -9.90 20.00
C LYS A 112 -4.12 -9.53 21.49
N ARG A 113 -4.93 -8.58 21.94
CA ARG A 113 -5.04 -8.16 23.35
C ARG A 113 -6.23 -8.81 24.08
N GLY A 114 -7.00 -9.68 23.43
CA GLY A 114 -8.21 -10.30 24.00
C GLY A 114 -9.37 -9.33 24.22
N LEU A 115 -9.37 -8.17 23.56
CA LEU A 115 -10.41 -7.14 23.70
C LEU A 115 -11.60 -7.46 22.77
N ASN A 116 -12.31 -8.55 23.07
CA ASN A 116 -13.31 -9.16 22.19
C ASN A 116 -14.45 -8.22 21.79
N ARG A 117 -15.04 -7.50 22.75
CA ARG A 117 -16.15 -6.58 22.46
C ARG A 117 -15.73 -5.45 21.51
N GLN A 118 -14.53 -4.91 21.71
CA GLN A 118 -13.97 -3.88 20.85
C GLN A 118 -13.63 -4.45 19.48
N PHE A 119 -13.02 -5.65 19.43
CA PHE A 119 -12.74 -6.34 18.17
C PHE A 119 -14.01 -6.50 17.32
N GLU A 120 -15.10 -7.02 17.89
CA GLU A 120 -16.36 -7.22 17.17
C GLU A 120 -16.95 -5.91 16.62
N SER A 121 -16.78 -4.81 17.35
CA SER A 121 -17.20 -3.48 16.87
C SER A 121 -16.33 -3.00 15.71
N GLU A 122 -15.01 -3.10 15.85
CA GLU A 122 -14.07 -2.58 14.85
C GLU A 122 -14.06 -3.43 13.56
N ILE A 123 -14.19 -4.76 13.67
CA ILE A 123 -14.21 -5.64 12.48
C ILE A 123 -15.48 -5.42 11.65
N LYS A 124 -16.63 -5.15 12.29
CA LYS A 124 -17.84 -4.70 11.60
C LYS A 124 -17.64 -3.37 10.91
N GLY A 125 -16.85 -2.48 11.49
CA GLY A 125 -16.41 -1.25 10.82
C GLY A 125 -15.65 -1.53 9.53
N ALA A 126 -14.77 -2.53 9.52
CA ALA A 126 -14.01 -2.93 8.33
C ALA A 126 -14.93 -3.51 7.24
N GLU A 127 -15.91 -4.34 7.62
CA GLU A 127 -16.92 -4.88 6.71
C GLU A 127 -17.76 -3.77 6.07
N ASN A 128 -18.22 -2.80 6.87
CA ASN A 128 -18.97 -1.65 6.35
C ASN A 128 -18.17 -0.80 5.34
N ILE A 129 -16.84 -0.69 5.54
CA ILE A 129 -15.97 0.01 4.58
C ILE A 129 -15.86 -0.79 3.27
N LEU A 130 -15.75 -2.12 3.36
CA LEU A 130 -15.75 -3.01 2.18
C LEU A 130 -17.06 -2.91 1.40
N GLU A 131 -18.21 -2.97 2.08
CA GLU A 131 -19.53 -2.91 1.45
C GLU A 131 -19.79 -1.58 0.73
N LYS A 132 -19.31 -0.47 1.29
CA LYS A 132 -19.49 0.88 0.72
C LYS A 132 -18.45 1.25 -0.33
N SER A 133 -17.48 0.38 -0.60
CA SER A 133 -16.44 0.66 -1.59
C SER A 133 -17.04 0.54 -3.00
N GLU A 134 -17.54 1.66 -3.54
CA GLU A 134 -18.13 1.72 -4.90
C GLU A 134 -17.16 1.27 -5.99
N LEU A 135 -15.87 1.55 -5.81
CA LEU A 135 -14.81 1.09 -6.68
C LEU A 135 -14.08 -0.06 -5.98
N ARG A 136 -14.18 -1.27 -6.55
CA ARG A 136 -13.31 -2.39 -6.20
C ARG A 136 -11.92 -2.09 -6.77
N GLN A 137 -11.17 -1.24 -6.05
CA GLN A 137 -9.80 -0.90 -6.39
C GLN A 137 -8.92 -2.15 -6.42
N MET A 138 -7.72 -2.04 -7.00
CA MET A 138 -6.81 -3.16 -7.27
C MET A 138 -6.59 -4.10 -6.07
N ASP A 139 -6.60 -3.57 -4.84
CA ASP A 139 -6.35 -4.33 -3.61
C ASP A 139 -7.63 -4.75 -2.86
N PHE A 140 -8.83 -4.48 -3.40
CA PHE A 140 -10.11 -4.72 -2.72
C PHE A 140 -10.24 -6.17 -2.26
N HIS A 141 -10.12 -7.13 -3.18
CA HIS A 141 -10.29 -8.56 -2.84
C HIS A 141 -9.19 -9.09 -1.92
N TYR A 142 -7.99 -8.50 -1.98
CA TYR A 142 -6.92 -8.81 -1.03
C TYR A 142 -7.32 -8.38 0.38
N LEU A 143 -7.83 -7.15 0.54
CA LEU A 143 -8.24 -6.64 1.83
C LEU A 143 -9.50 -7.34 2.36
N ASP A 144 -10.45 -7.70 1.49
CA ASP A 144 -11.62 -8.53 1.84
C ASP A 144 -11.18 -9.90 2.38
N TYR A 145 -10.24 -10.55 1.70
CA TYR A 145 -9.58 -11.76 2.20
C TYR A 145 -8.94 -11.51 3.58
N CYS A 146 -8.16 -10.45 3.76
CA CYS A 146 -7.49 -10.16 5.03
C CYS A 146 -8.46 -9.86 6.19
N VAL A 147 -9.61 -9.23 5.92
CA VAL A 147 -10.67 -9.03 6.93
C VAL A 147 -11.26 -10.38 7.35
N HIS A 148 -11.55 -11.25 6.40
CA HIS A 148 -12.10 -12.58 6.68
C HIS A 148 -11.08 -13.52 7.34
N GLU A 149 -9.80 -13.38 7.03
CA GLU A 149 -8.71 -14.09 7.72
C GLU A 149 -8.67 -13.69 9.20
N GLU A 150 -8.84 -12.40 9.47
CA GLU A 150 -8.86 -11.89 10.84
C GLU A 150 -10.12 -12.32 11.60
N LYS A 151 -11.28 -12.40 10.95
CA LYS A 151 -12.51 -12.98 11.52
C LYS A 151 -12.34 -14.46 11.85
N TYR A 152 -11.73 -15.23 10.96
CA TYR A 152 -11.43 -16.64 11.19
C TYR A 152 -10.45 -16.84 12.37
N ASN A 153 -9.39 -16.02 12.44
CA ASN A 153 -8.47 -16.06 13.57
C ASN A 153 -9.16 -15.73 14.90
N TYR A 154 -10.13 -14.83 14.90
CA TYR A 154 -10.97 -14.57 16.06
C TYR A 154 -11.89 -15.76 16.37
N SER A 155 -12.53 -16.36 15.37
CA SER A 155 -13.45 -17.49 15.57
C SER A 155 -12.76 -18.70 16.19
N ILE A 156 -11.53 -19.01 15.78
CA ILE A 156 -10.68 -20.05 16.41
C ILE A 156 -10.50 -19.75 17.91
N SER A 157 -10.15 -18.51 18.25
CA SER A 157 -9.91 -18.10 19.65
C SER A 157 -11.15 -18.17 20.54
N GLN A 158 -12.34 -18.13 19.93
CA GLN A 158 -13.63 -18.19 20.63
C GLN A 158 -14.30 -19.56 20.56
N SER A 159 -13.75 -20.51 19.78
CA SER A 159 -14.35 -21.83 19.49
C SER A 159 -15.80 -21.73 19.00
N ARG A 160 -16.11 -20.72 18.16
CA ARG A 160 -17.45 -20.45 17.63
C ARG A 160 -17.39 -20.25 16.12
N GLN A 161 -18.33 -20.85 15.38
CA GLN A 161 -18.51 -20.65 13.92
C GLN A 161 -17.25 -20.89 13.06
N GLU A 162 -16.30 -21.72 13.54
CA GLU A 162 -15.01 -21.91 12.87
C GLU A 162 -15.14 -22.42 11.43
N ALA A 163 -15.96 -23.45 11.20
CA ALA A 163 -16.15 -24.03 9.88
C ALA A 163 -16.77 -23.05 8.87
N GLU A 164 -17.76 -22.27 9.31
CA GLU A 164 -18.42 -21.26 8.48
C GLU A 164 -17.44 -20.13 8.11
N GLN A 165 -16.71 -19.59 9.10
CA GLN A 165 -15.71 -18.55 8.84
C GLN A 165 -14.56 -19.04 7.96
N PHE A 166 -14.17 -20.31 8.10
CA PHE A 166 -13.16 -20.92 7.24
C PHE A 166 -13.63 -21.02 5.78
N GLN A 167 -14.87 -21.46 5.54
CA GLN A 167 -15.42 -21.52 4.18
C GLN A 167 -15.42 -20.12 3.54
N ILE A 168 -15.93 -19.11 4.26
CA ILE A 168 -15.95 -17.73 3.75
C ILE A 168 -14.54 -17.24 3.44
N LEU A 169 -13.58 -17.48 4.33
CA LEU A 169 -12.17 -17.15 4.10
C LEU A 169 -11.63 -17.77 2.80
N THR A 170 -11.89 -19.06 2.58
CA THR A 170 -11.42 -19.76 1.37
C THR A 170 -12.11 -19.24 0.10
N ASP A 171 -13.37 -18.84 0.19
CA ASP A 171 -14.10 -18.24 -0.94
C ASP A 171 -13.51 -16.87 -1.30
N LYS A 172 -13.20 -16.03 -0.30
CA LYS A 172 -12.51 -14.74 -0.51
C LYS A 172 -11.13 -14.91 -1.13
N LEU A 173 -10.38 -15.92 -0.68
CA LEU A 173 -9.08 -16.24 -1.28
C LEU A 173 -9.21 -16.63 -2.75
N THR A 174 -10.21 -17.47 -3.07
CA THR A 174 -10.50 -17.90 -4.45
C THR A 174 -10.81 -16.71 -5.34
N VAL A 175 -11.70 -15.81 -4.89
CA VAL A 175 -12.04 -14.58 -5.63
C VAL A 175 -10.80 -13.70 -5.85
N PHE A 176 -10.03 -13.44 -4.80
CA PHE A 176 -8.79 -12.66 -4.89
C PHE A 176 -7.81 -13.24 -5.92
N PHE A 177 -7.62 -14.56 -5.89
CA PHE A 177 -6.74 -15.27 -6.81
C PHE A 177 -7.22 -15.16 -8.27
N ILE A 178 -8.50 -15.45 -8.52
CA ILE A 178 -9.09 -15.41 -9.86
C ILE A 178 -8.99 -14.00 -10.46
N ALA A 179 -9.45 -12.98 -9.72
CA ALA A 179 -9.44 -11.59 -10.19
C ALA A 179 -8.02 -11.16 -10.61
N ASN A 180 -7.02 -11.46 -9.78
CA ASN A 180 -5.63 -11.12 -10.07
C ASN A 180 -5.03 -11.95 -11.20
N LYS A 181 -5.37 -13.24 -11.30
CA LYS A 181 -4.88 -14.11 -12.37
C LYS A 181 -5.38 -13.63 -13.73
N LEU A 182 -6.66 -13.28 -13.86
CA LEU A 182 -7.26 -12.73 -15.08
C LEU A 182 -6.67 -11.36 -15.45
N ARG A 183 -6.51 -10.48 -14.45
CA ARG A 183 -5.88 -9.16 -14.63
C ARG A 183 -4.46 -9.26 -15.17
N HIS A 184 -3.63 -10.11 -14.55
CA HIS A 184 -2.25 -10.34 -15.01
C HIS A 184 -2.21 -11.04 -16.38
N ALA A 185 -3.17 -11.90 -16.69
CA ALA A 185 -3.29 -12.49 -18.01
C ALA A 185 -3.57 -11.42 -19.08
N CYS A 186 -4.48 -10.48 -18.83
CA CYS A 186 -4.74 -9.35 -19.73
C CYS A 186 -3.50 -8.45 -19.91
N ALA A 187 -2.80 -8.14 -18.81
CA ALA A 187 -1.55 -7.36 -18.87
C ALA A 187 -0.47 -8.10 -19.70
N SER A 188 -0.34 -9.42 -19.51
CA SER A 188 0.59 -10.25 -20.28
C SER A 188 0.28 -10.27 -21.77
N LEU A 189 -1.00 -10.29 -22.16
CA LEU A 189 -1.39 -10.20 -23.58
C LEU A 189 -1.04 -8.83 -24.17
N SER A 190 -1.29 -7.77 -23.41
CA SER A 190 -0.95 -6.40 -23.81
C SER A 190 0.57 -6.26 -24.02
N HIS A 191 1.40 -6.81 -23.13
CA HIS A 191 2.86 -6.81 -23.29
C HIS A 191 3.37 -7.69 -24.44
N LYS A 192 2.71 -8.84 -24.72
CA LYS A 192 3.08 -9.72 -25.85
C LYS A 192 2.86 -9.03 -27.21
N SER A 193 1.89 -8.12 -27.30
CA SER A 193 1.72 -7.30 -28.53
C SER A 193 2.89 -6.36 -28.81
N LEU A 194 3.75 -6.11 -27.81
CA LEU A 194 4.88 -5.17 -27.86
C LEU A 194 6.26 -5.84 -27.70
N SER A 195 6.33 -7.14 -27.37
CA SER A 195 7.60 -7.88 -27.21
C SER A 195 7.45 -9.37 -27.50
N GLU A 196 8.52 -10.01 -27.98
CA GLU A 196 8.57 -11.47 -28.25
C GLU A 196 8.64 -12.35 -26.99
N VAL A 197 8.68 -11.76 -25.78
CA VAL A 197 8.78 -12.52 -24.53
C VAL A 197 7.45 -13.21 -24.21
N GLN A 198 7.43 -14.54 -24.35
CA GLN A 198 6.29 -15.35 -23.96
C GLN A 198 6.34 -15.64 -22.45
N LEU A 199 5.59 -14.88 -21.66
CA LEU A 199 5.42 -15.14 -20.23
C LEU A 199 4.58 -16.40 -20.01
N LYS A 200 5.09 -17.34 -19.22
CA LYS A 200 4.37 -18.55 -18.82
C LYS A 200 3.18 -18.18 -17.93
N GLN A 201 1.98 -18.65 -18.29
CA GLN A 201 0.74 -18.35 -17.57
C GLN A 201 0.20 -19.60 -16.87
N ASP A 202 0.91 -20.04 -15.82
CA ASP A 202 0.49 -21.20 -15.01
C ASP A 202 -0.89 -20.98 -14.38
N LEU A 203 -1.67 -22.06 -14.26
CA LEU A 203 -3.02 -22.12 -13.69
C LEU A 203 -4.09 -21.28 -14.42
N LEU A 204 -3.73 -20.58 -15.50
CA LEU A 204 -4.68 -19.76 -16.25
C LEU A 204 -5.78 -20.60 -16.92
N PRO A 205 -5.49 -21.72 -17.60
CA PRO A 205 -6.54 -22.56 -18.19
C PRO A 205 -7.56 -23.05 -17.16
N GLU A 206 -7.10 -23.43 -15.97
CA GLU A 206 -7.93 -23.90 -14.87
C GLU A 206 -8.79 -22.76 -14.31
N VAL A 207 -8.23 -21.56 -14.16
CA VAL A 207 -8.98 -20.37 -13.74
C VAL A 207 -10.06 -20.01 -14.77
N LEU A 208 -9.74 -20.00 -16.07
CA LEU A 208 -10.72 -19.72 -17.12
C LEU A 208 -11.86 -20.73 -17.10
N LYS A 209 -11.53 -22.03 -17.01
CA LYS A 209 -12.53 -23.09 -16.88
C LYS A 209 -13.38 -22.92 -15.63
N HIS A 210 -12.77 -22.57 -14.50
CA HIS A 210 -13.48 -22.36 -13.25
C HIS A 210 -14.46 -21.18 -13.34
N VAL A 211 -14.07 -20.08 -14.00
CA VAL A 211 -14.95 -18.92 -14.22
C VAL A 211 -16.08 -19.25 -15.20
N GLU A 212 -15.85 -20.12 -16.18
CA GLU A 212 -16.88 -20.60 -17.12
C GLU A 212 -17.91 -21.51 -16.46
N THR A 213 -17.51 -22.30 -15.47
CA THR A 213 -18.39 -23.28 -14.81
C THR A 213 -19.13 -22.74 -13.59
N ASN A 214 -18.81 -21.53 -13.13
CA ASN A 214 -19.38 -20.93 -11.92
C ASN A 214 -19.88 -19.50 -12.20
N ASP A 215 -20.81 -19.01 -11.38
CA ASP A 215 -21.36 -17.67 -11.54
C ASP A 215 -20.52 -16.60 -10.82
N TYR A 216 -19.80 -15.80 -11.61
CA TYR A 216 -19.03 -14.64 -11.15
C TYR A 216 -19.63 -13.31 -11.61
N THR A 217 -20.83 -13.29 -12.18
CA THR A 217 -21.45 -12.08 -12.77
C THR A 217 -21.65 -10.94 -11.78
N HIS A 218 -21.79 -11.28 -10.48
CA HIS A 218 -21.89 -10.31 -9.39
C HIS A 218 -20.55 -9.62 -9.03
N LEU A 219 -19.42 -10.12 -9.55
CA LEU A 219 -18.09 -9.56 -9.35
C LEU A 219 -17.61 -8.86 -10.62
N ALA A 220 -17.96 -7.58 -10.74
CA ALA A 220 -17.69 -6.77 -11.93
C ALA A 220 -16.24 -6.86 -12.42
N ASP A 221 -15.26 -6.87 -11.52
CA ASP A 221 -13.85 -6.92 -11.90
C ASP A 221 -13.42 -8.29 -12.46
N VAL A 222 -13.94 -9.40 -11.91
CA VAL A 222 -13.75 -10.73 -12.50
C VAL A 222 -14.37 -10.80 -13.88
N SER A 223 -15.60 -10.32 -14.05
CA SER A 223 -16.28 -10.27 -15.35
C SER A 223 -15.52 -9.41 -16.36
N ILE A 224 -15.14 -8.19 -16.00
CA ILE A 224 -14.40 -7.26 -16.87
C ILE A 224 -13.11 -7.92 -17.36
N TYR A 225 -12.29 -8.47 -16.47
CA TYR A 225 -11.01 -9.07 -16.88
C TYR A 225 -11.20 -10.38 -17.64
N TYR A 226 -12.20 -11.19 -17.30
CA TYR A 226 -12.52 -12.42 -18.04
C TYR A 226 -12.93 -12.11 -19.49
N HIS A 227 -13.90 -11.20 -19.69
CA HIS A 227 -14.36 -10.84 -21.02
C HIS A 227 -13.30 -10.08 -21.81
N SER A 228 -12.50 -9.23 -21.16
CA SER A 228 -11.33 -8.58 -21.79
C SER A 228 -10.31 -9.62 -22.28
N TYR A 229 -10.01 -10.63 -21.46
CA TYR A 229 -9.11 -11.71 -21.86
C TYR A 229 -9.65 -12.49 -23.05
N LYS A 230 -10.95 -12.84 -23.04
CA LYS A 230 -11.61 -13.49 -24.16
C LYS A 230 -11.52 -12.65 -25.43
N ALA A 231 -11.88 -11.38 -25.37
CA ALA A 231 -11.82 -10.47 -26.52
C ALA A 231 -10.41 -10.34 -27.12
N LEU A 232 -9.37 -10.29 -26.27
CA LEU A 232 -7.97 -10.19 -26.72
C LEU A 232 -7.41 -11.49 -27.29
N THR A 233 -8.03 -12.65 -27.00
CA THR A 233 -7.56 -13.98 -27.44
C THR A 233 -8.40 -14.59 -28.55
N SER A 234 -9.65 -14.18 -28.70
CA SER A 234 -10.51 -14.59 -29.80
C SER A 234 -10.19 -13.75 -31.04
N SER A 235 -9.60 -14.35 -32.08
CA SER A 235 -9.36 -13.71 -33.38
C SER A 235 -10.63 -13.45 -34.22
N THR A 236 -11.82 -13.75 -33.69
CA THR A 236 -13.10 -13.51 -34.38
C THR A 236 -14.25 -13.59 -33.37
N SER A 237 -14.88 -12.46 -33.03
CA SER A 237 -16.34 -12.34 -32.81
C SER A 237 -16.65 -11.01 -32.10
N ASN A 238 -17.42 -10.15 -32.77
CA ASN A 238 -17.94 -8.88 -32.26
C ASN A 238 -18.91 -9.02 -31.06
N ALA A 239 -19.17 -10.23 -30.56
CA ALA A 239 -20.16 -10.47 -29.50
C ALA A 239 -19.68 -10.10 -28.07
N ASN A 240 -18.37 -10.02 -27.82
CA ASN A 240 -17.86 -9.80 -26.45
C ASN A 240 -17.88 -8.34 -25.99
N PHE A 241 -18.05 -7.38 -26.90
CA PHE A 241 -18.13 -5.95 -26.56
C PHE A 241 -19.53 -5.51 -26.12
N GLU A 242 -20.58 -6.28 -26.43
CA GLU A 242 -21.97 -5.95 -26.09
C GLU A 242 -22.38 -6.32 -24.66
N GLN A 243 -21.50 -7.01 -23.91
CA GLN A 243 -21.75 -7.46 -22.53
C GLN A 243 -20.91 -6.70 -21.47
N LEU A 244 -20.16 -5.68 -21.89
CA LEU A 244 -19.42 -4.77 -21.00
C LEU A 244 -20.33 -3.71 -20.38
#